data_AF-A0A2A8CV73-F1
#
_entry.id   AF-A0A2A8CV73-F1
#
_cell.length_a   1.000
_cell.length_b   1.000
_cell.length_c   1.000
_cell.angle_alpha   90.00
_cell.angle_beta   90.00
_cell.angle_gamma   90.00
#
_symmetry.space_group_name_H-M   'P 1'
#
loop_
_entity.id
_entity.type
_entity.pdbx_description
1 polymer ?
#
loop_
_entity_poly.entity_id
_entity_poly.type
_entity_poly.pdbx_seq_one_letter_code
_entity_poly.pdbx_strand_id
1 'polypeptide(L)'
;MPQLLQAVRQKIPADPDVMLAGVASVIAGVFVALMIRLNATLGEHVGVLESSFLVHLVGTVFAALLVLPRSGPLLPSRLRSAPRYTFLGGVLGVAIVMLANIVVPVLGVALTLCLSVAANLGFSTISDHFGWFGLPQFPVSKQRLLGLALVILGVVLVAFG
;
A
#
# COMPACT_ATOMS: atom_id res chain seq x y z
N MET A 1 -6.45 30.24 -22.96
CA MET A 1 -5.69 28.99 -23.18
C MET A 1 -4.44 28.80 -22.29
N PRO A 2 -3.59 29.80 -22.00
CA PRO A 2 -2.32 29.55 -21.28
C PRO A 2 -2.46 29.27 -19.77
N GLN A 3 -3.52 29.75 -19.11
CA GLN A 3 -3.73 29.56 -17.67
C GLN A 3 -4.13 28.12 -17.29
N LEU A 4 -4.83 27.40 -18.18
CA LEU A 4 -5.24 26.01 -17.94
C LEU A 4 -4.04 25.05 -18.02
N LEU A 5 -3.08 25.34 -18.92
CA LEU A 5 -1.83 24.58 -19.03
C LEU A 5 -0.89 24.82 -17.83
N GLN A 6 -0.87 26.03 -17.27
CA GLN A 6 -0.09 26.33 -16.07
C GLN A 6 -0.66 25.62 -14.81
N ALA A 7 -1.98 25.56 -14.67
CA ALA A 7 -2.64 24.85 -13.57
C ALA A 7 -2.41 23.32 -13.62
N VAL A 8 -2.27 22.74 -14.82
CA VAL A 8 -1.91 21.33 -15.01
C VAL A 8 -0.42 21.10 -14.68
N ARG A 9 0.47 22.01 -15.09
CA ARG A 9 1.92 21.94 -14.84
C ARG A 9 2.30 22.10 -13.36
N GLN A 10 1.49 22.81 -12.58
CA GLN A 10 1.67 22.97 -11.13
C GLN A 10 1.26 21.73 -10.33
N LYS A 11 0.41 20.86 -10.90
CA LYS A 11 -0.17 19.71 -10.21
C LYS A 11 0.66 18.44 -10.33
N ILE A 12 1.56 18.38 -11.30
CA ILE A 12 2.64 17.40 -11.43
C ILE A 12 3.87 18.20 -11.85
N PRO A 13 4.57 18.84 -10.89
CA PRO A 13 5.79 19.54 -11.25
C PRO A 13 6.74 18.51 -11.85
N ALA A 14 7.45 18.86 -12.94
CA ALA A 14 8.58 18.10 -13.46
C ALA A 14 9.79 18.22 -12.51
N ASP A 15 9.50 18.14 -11.22
CA ASP A 15 10.43 18.12 -10.12
C ASP A 15 11.05 16.72 -10.10
N PRO A 16 12.39 16.60 -10.18
CA PRO A 16 13.08 15.32 -10.09
C PRO A 16 12.62 14.47 -8.91
N ASP A 17 12.26 15.08 -7.78
CA ASP A 17 11.80 14.37 -6.59
C ASP A 17 10.42 13.72 -6.80
N VAL A 18 9.51 14.41 -7.50
CA VAL A 18 8.18 13.87 -7.84
C VAL A 18 8.29 12.74 -8.86
N MET A 19 9.18 12.89 -9.85
CA MET A 19 9.45 11.82 -10.82
C MET A 19 10.06 10.60 -10.14
N LEU A 20 11.02 10.79 -9.24
CA LEU A 20 11.63 9.71 -8.46
C LEU A 20 10.60 9.00 -7.58
N ALA A 21 9.73 9.74 -6.89
CA ALA A 21 8.64 9.17 -6.09
C ALA A 21 7.66 8.36 -6.96
N GLY A 22 7.35 8.84 -8.17
CA GLY A 22 6.52 8.12 -9.13
C GLY A 22 7.14 6.78 -9.55
N VAL A 23 8.43 6.79 -9.94
CA VAL A 23 9.17 5.57 -10.32
C VAL A 23 9.25 4.60 -9.13
N ALA A 24 9.58 5.09 -7.94
CA ALA A 24 9.64 4.28 -6.73
C ALA A 24 8.27 3.62 -6.41
N SER A 25 7.17 4.34 -6.65
CA SER A 25 5.81 3.80 -6.46
C SER A 25 5.47 2.68 -7.44
N VAL A 26 5.95 2.77 -8.70
CA VAL A 26 5.80 1.69 -9.68
C VAL A 26 6.58 0.46 -9.25
N ILE A 27 7.84 0.62 -8.83
CA ILE A 27 8.68 -0.47 -8.33
C ILE A 27 8.04 -1.11 -7.09
N ALA A 28 7.52 -0.31 -6.16
CA ALA A 28 6.79 -0.81 -5.01
C ALA A 28 5.57 -1.64 -5.42
N GLY A 29 4.82 -1.23 -6.45
CA GLY A 29 3.72 -2.01 -7.00
C GLY A 29 4.14 -3.38 -7.53
N VAL A 30 5.28 -3.46 -8.22
CA VAL A 30 5.86 -4.75 -8.67
C VAL A 30 6.22 -5.63 -7.48
N PHE A 31 6.85 -5.07 -6.45
CA PHE A 31 7.19 -5.81 -5.23
C PHE A 31 5.95 -6.29 -4.48
N VAL A 32 4.88 -5.49 -4.42
CA VAL A 32 3.61 -5.92 -3.82
C VAL A 32 3.04 -7.12 -4.57
N ALA A 33 3.02 -7.09 -5.91
CA ALA A 33 2.52 -8.21 -6.70
C ALA A 33 3.35 -9.49 -6.50
N LEU A 34 4.68 -9.36 -6.50
CA LEU A 34 5.59 -10.48 -6.26
C LEU A 34 5.44 -11.04 -4.84
N MET A 35 5.41 -10.16 -3.84
CA MET A 35 5.20 -10.53 -2.43
C MET A 35 3.90 -11.31 -2.25
N ILE A 36 2.78 -10.81 -2.80
CA ILE A 36 1.48 -11.49 -2.69
C ILE A 36 1.54 -12.87 -3.34
N ARG A 37 2.15 -13.00 -4.53
CA ARG A 37 2.29 -14.30 -5.20
C ARG A 37 3.13 -15.28 -4.38
N LEU A 38 4.31 -14.85 -3.92
CA LEU A 38 5.22 -15.70 -3.13
C LEU A 38 4.58 -16.14 -1.81
N ASN A 39 3.91 -15.21 -1.11
CA ASN A 39 3.26 -15.50 0.16
C ASN A 39 2.10 -16.48 -0.02
N ALA A 40 1.28 -16.31 -1.07
CA ALA A 40 0.18 -17.23 -1.37
C ALA A 40 0.69 -18.63 -1.70
N THR A 41 1.73 -18.73 -2.52
CA THR A 41 2.38 -20.02 -2.81
C THR A 41 2.94 -20.65 -1.54
N LEU A 42 3.60 -19.91 -0.66
CA LEU A 42 4.03 -20.47 0.63
C LEU A 42 2.82 -20.93 1.47
N GLY A 43 1.74 -20.15 1.48
CA GLY A 43 0.49 -20.48 2.17
C GLY A 43 -0.13 -21.80 1.75
N GLU A 44 -0.05 -22.15 0.46
CA GLU A 44 -0.50 -23.45 -0.06
C GLU A 44 0.34 -24.63 0.46
N HIS A 45 1.61 -24.39 0.80
CA HIS A 45 2.52 -25.45 1.24
C HIS A 45 2.51 -25.68 2.76
N VAL A 46 2.39 -24.60 3.55
CA VAL A 46 2.57 -24.68 5.02
C VAL A 46 1.35 -24.22 5.82
N GLY A 47 0.32 -23.66 5.19
CA GLY A 47 -0.87 -23.12 5.86
C GLY A 47 -0.90 -21.59 5.93
N VAL A 48 -2.10 -21.01 6.07
CA VAL A 48 -2.33 -19.55 6.04
C VAL A 48 -1.66 -18.84 7.21
N LEU A 49 -1.74 -19.39 8.42
CA LEU A 49 -1.18 -18.79 9.63
C LEU A 49 0.34 -18.93 9.66
N GLU A 50 0.83 -20.13 9.37
CA GLU A 50 2.24 -20.51 9.37
C GLU A 50 3.00 -19.70 8.33
N SER A 51 2.46 -19.60 7.10
CA SER A 51 3.08 -18.80 6.05
C SER A 51 3.14 -17.32 6.42
N SER A 52 2.06 -16.75 6.98
CA SER A 52 2.06 -15.35 7.42
C SER A 52 3.10 -15.10 8.52
N PHE A 53 3.21 -16.00 9.51
CA PHE A 53 4.25 -15.93 10.53
C PHE A 53 5.66 -15.99 9.93
N LEU A 54 5.92 -16.95 9.05
CA LEU A 54 7.25 -17.16 8.45
C LEU A 54 7.69 -15.97 7.58
N VAL A 55 6.83 -15.42 6.73
CA VAL A 55 7.21 -14.27 5.88
C VAL A 55 7.44 -13.02 6.71
N HIS A 56 6.68 -12.81 7.79
CA HIS A 56 6.92 -11.69 8.70
C HIS A 56 8.19 -11.89 9.53
N LEU A 57 8.52 -13.14 9.91
CA LEU A 57 9.78 -13.46 10.57
C LEU A 57 10.97 -13.18 9.64
N VAL A 58 10.94 -13.67 8.40
CA VAL A 58 11.97 -13.41 7.39
C VAL A 58 12.10 -11.91 7.13
N GLY A 59 10.98 -11.20 6.96
CA GLY A 59 10.97 -9.74 6.78
C GLY A 59 11.55 -8.99 7.97
N THR A 60 11.27 -9.44 9.20
CA THR A 60 11.83 -8.85 10.43
C THR A 60 13.33 -9.06 10.52
N VAL A 61 13.82 -10.26 10.22
CA VAL A 61 15.26 -10.56 10.16
C VAL A 61 15.94 -9.67 9.12
N PHE A 62 15.37 -9.56 7.92
CA PHE A 62 15.90 -8.69 6.87
C PHE A 62 15.92 -7.22 7.31
N ALA A 63 14.83 -6.72 7.91
CA ALA A 63 14.77 -5.35 8.43
C ALA A 63 15.82 -5.10 9.53
N ALA A 64 16.04 -6.08 10.42
CA ALA A 64 17.07 -6.00 11.45
C ALA A 64 18.47 -5.90 10.83
N LEU A 65 18.78 -6.72 9.82
CA LEU A 65 20.07 -6.67 9.10
C LEU A 65 20.31 -5.31 8.43
N LEU A 66 19.25 -4.61 7.99
CA LEU A 66 19.36 -3.26 7.43
C LEU A 66 19.51 -2.16 8.50
N VAL A 67 19.01 -2.38 9.72
CA VAL A 67 19.06 -1.39 10.80
C VAL A 67 20.34 -1.53 11.64
N LEU A 68 20.79 -2.74 11.92
CA LEU A 68 21.93 -3.04 12.79
C LEU A 68 23.24 -2.32 12.41
N PRO A 69 23.61 -2.17 11.12
CA PRO A 69 24.85 -1.48 10.74
C PRO A 69 24.79 0.04 10.87
N ARG A 70 23.61 0.64 11.10
CA ARG A 70 23.47 2.09 11.17
C ARG A 70 24.08 2.61 12.47
N SER A 71 24.94 3.62 12.37
CA SER A 71 25.48 4.33 13.51
C SER A 71 24.35 5.05 14.28
N GLY A 72 23.92 4.49 15.41
CA GLY A 72 22.85 5.08 16.24
C GLY A 72 22.14 4.04 17.12
N PRO A 73 21.24 4.48 18.02
CA PRO A 73 20.43 3.56 18.81
C PRO A 73 19.46 2.78 17.92
N LEU A 74 19.33 1.47 18.16
CA LEU A 74 18.39 0.60 17.43
C LEU A 74 16.95 1.09 17.48
N LEU A 75 16.56 1.68 18.62
CA LEU A 75 15.26 2.29 18.83
C LEU A 75 15.42 3.81 18.74
N PRO A 76 14.73 4.49 17.80
CA PRO A 76 14.78 5.93 17.68
C PRO A 76 14.35 6.62 18.98
N SER A 77 15.03 7.71 19.36
CA SER A 77 14.68 8.49 20.57
C SER A 77 13.24 8.98 20.58
N ARG A 78 12.66 9.23 19.39
CA ARG A 78 11.26 9.65 19.20
C ARG A 78 10.25 8.51 19.20
N LEU A 79 10.66 7.27 19.43
CA LEU A 79 9.73 6.14 19.51
C LEU A 79 8.67 6.34 20.60
N ARG A 80 9.08 6.92 21.75
CA ARG A 80 8.17 7.22 22.86
C ARG A 80 7.09 8.25 22.52
N SER A 81 7.32 9.10 21.51
CA SER A 81 6.34 10.07 21.03
C SER A 81 5.45 9.54 19.90
N ALA A 82 5.71 8.34 19.38
CA ALA A 82 4.88 7.76 18.33
C ALA A 82 3.49 7.38 18.91
N PRO A 83 2.39 7.72 18.22
CA PRO A 83 1.05 7.32 18.67
C PRO A 83 0.94 5.80 18.73
N ARG A 84 0.45 5.25 19.84
CA ARG A 84 0.46 3.78 20.08
C ARG A 84 -0.31 2.97 19.02
N TYR A 85 -1.30 3.57 18.37
CA TYR A 85 -2.07 2.90 17.32
C TYR A 85 -1.25 2.66 16.04
N THR A 86 -0.13 3.37 15.80
CA THR A 86 0.67 3.18 14.57
C THR A 86 1.33 1.80 14.53
N PHE A 87 1.58 1.19 15.70
CA PHE A 87 2.10 -0.17 15.80
C PHE A 87 1.09 -1.23 15.34
N LEU A 88 -0.20 -0.90 15.23
CA LEU A 88 -1.21 -1.79 14.64
C LEU A 88 -0.91 -2.08 13.16
N GLY A 89 -0.08 -1.26 12.50
CA GLY A 89 0.39 -1.54 11.14
C GLY A 89 1.03 -2.93 10.99
N GLY A 90 1.74 -3.42 12.02
CA GLY A 90 2.29 -4.78 12.01
C GLY A 90 1.21 -5.86 12.05
N VAL A 91 0.19 -5.68 12.90
CA VAL A 91 -0.97 -6.60 12.99
C VAL A 91 -1.76 -6.60 11.68
N LEU A 92 -1.98 -5.42 11.09
CA LEU A 92 -2.65 -5.28 9.80
C LEU A 92 -1.83 -5.92 8.67
N GLY A 93 -0.49 -5.85 8.71
CA GLY A 93 0.39 -6.54 7.78
C GLY A 93 0.20 -8.06 7.80
N VAL A 94 0.17 -8.65 9.00
CA VAL A 94 -0.13 -10.08 9.20
C VAL A 94 -1.51 -10.44 8.63
N ALA A 95 -2.52 -9.62 8.93
CA ALA A 95 -3.88 -9.84 8.43
C ALA A 95 -3.97 -9.74 6.90
N ILE A 96 -3.28 -8.77 6.28
CA ILE A 96 -3.24 -8.60 4.82
C ILE A 96 -2.64 -9.83 4.15
N VAL A 97 -1.53 -10.37 4.69
CA VAL A 97 -0.92 -11.59 4.14
C VAL A 97 -1.84 -12.80 4.29
N MET A 98 -2.48 -12.95 5.45
CA MET A 98 -3.45 -14.04 5.66
C MET A 98 -4.62 -13.96 4.67
N LEU A 99 -5.22 -12.78 4.53
CA LEU A 99 -6.33 -12.56 3.59
C LEU A 99 -5.88 -12.80 2.15
N ALA A 100 -4.69 -12.32 1.76
CA ALA A 100 -4.14 -12.59 0.44
C ALA A 100 -3.95 -14.10 0.20
N ASN A 101 -3.44 -14.85 1.17
CA ASN A 101 -3.24 -16.29 1.05
C ASN A 101 -4.55 -17.07 0.92
N ILE A 102 -5.65 -16.56 1.49
CA ILE A 102 -6.99 -17.13 1.35
C ILE A 102 -7.61 -16.77 -0.01
N VAL A 103 -7.44 -15.53 -0.45
CA VAL A 103 -8.17 -14.96 -1.59
C VAL A 103 -7.47 -15.24 -2.93
N VAL A 104 -6.14 -15.21 -2.98
CA VAL A 104 -5.37 -15.40 -4.22
C VAL A 104 -5.62 -16.76 -4.89
N PRO A 105 -5.74 -17.90 -4.18
CA PRO A 105 -6.08 -19.16 -4.81
C PRO A 105 -7.46 -19.16 -5.49
N VAL A 106 -8.37 -18.28 -5.06
CA VAL A 106 -9.75 -18.20 -5.57
C VAL A 106 -9.88 -17.16 -6.68
N LEU A 107 -9.32 -15.96 -6.50
CA LEU A 107 -9.48 -14.83 -7.41
C LEU A 107 -8.28 -14.63 -8.35
N GLY A 108 -7.16 -15.30 -8.08
CA GLY A 108 -5.88 -14.97 -8.70
C GLY A 108 -5.29 -13.65 -8.17
N VAL A 109 -4.03 -13.39 -8.51
CA VAL A 109 -3.28 -12.21 -8.03
C VAL A 109 -3.84 -10.91 -8.66
N ALA A 110 -4.18 -10.93 -9.94
CA ALA A 110 -4.61 -9.75 -10.68
C ALA A 110 -5.89 -9.14 -10.08
N LEU A 111 -6.96 -9.94 -9.94
CA LEU A 111 -8.23 -9.46 -9.39
C LEU A 111 -8.11 -9.08 -7.91
N THR A 112 -7.32 -9.85 -7.13
CA THR A 112 -7.02 -9.51 -5.72
C THR A 112 -6.39 -8.12 -5.60
N LEU A 113 -5.40 -7.82 -6.44
CA LEU A 113 -4.74 -6.51 -6.45
C LEU A 113 -5.68 -5.39 -6.89
N CYS A 114 -6.46 -5.60 -7.95
CA CYS A 114 -7.44 -4.62 -8.43
C CYS A 114 -8.45 -4.23 -7.34
N LEU A 115 -9.04 -5.22 -6.67
CA LEU A 115 -9.96 -5.00 -5.55
C LEU A 115 -9.27 -4.29 -4.38
N SER A 116 -8.05 -4.70 -4.05
CA SER A 116 -7.26 -4.08 -2.97
C SER A 116 -6.96 -2.61 -3.25
N VAL A 117 -6.59 -2.26 -4.49
CA VAL A 117 -6.34 -0.87 -4.89
C VAL A 117 -7.63 -0.04 -4.82
N ALA A 118 -8.76 -0.58 -5.28
CA ALA A 118 -10.06 0.10 -5.17
C ALA A 118 -10.42 0.38 -3.69
N ALA A 119 -10.27 -0.62 -2.81
CA ALA A 119 -10.52 -0.47 -1.39
C ALA A 119 -9.57 0.53 -0.73
N ASN A 120 -8.27 0.50 -1.06
CA ASN A 120 -7.28 1.44 -0.54
C ASN A 120 -7.60 2.88 -0.92
N LEU A 121 -7.99 3.13 -2.18
CA LEU A 121 -8.37 4.47 -2.64
C LEU A 121 -9.67 4.94 -1.98
N GLY A 122 -10.64 4.05 -1.80
CA GLY A 122 -11.87 4.35 -1.07
C GLY A 122 -11.59 4.72 0.39
N PHE A 123 -10.84 3.88 1.10
CA PHE A 123 -10.44 4.13 2.49
C PHE A 123 -9.66 5.43 2.63
N SER A 124 -8.66 5.65 1.78
CA SER A 124 -7.87 6.89 1.78
C SER A 124 -8.75 8.12 1.52
N THR A 125 -9.73 8.02 0.61
CA THR A 125 -10.65 9.14 0.34
C THR A 125 -11.49 9.49 1.55
N ILE A 126 -12.00 8.48 2.27
CA ILE A 126 -12.78 8.66 3.50
C ILE A 126 -11.89 9.21 4.62
N SER A 127 -10.72 8.60 4.85
CA SER A 127 -9.82 9.00 5.94
C SER A 127 -9.32 10.42 5.78
N ASP A 128 -8.98 10.82 4.55
CA ASP A 128 -8.49 12.17 4.24
C ASP A 128 -9.61 13.21 4.40
N HIS A 129 -10.86 12.85 4.05
CA HIS A 129 -12.00 13.75 4.17
C HIS A 129 -12.29 14.10 5.63
N PHE A 130 -12.24 13.09 6.50
CA PHE A 130 -12.52 13.27 7.93
C PHE A 130 -11.27 13.64 8.75
N GLY A 131 -10.08 13.61 8.16
CA GLY A 131 -8.82 13.93 8.86
C GLY A 131 -8.46 12.89 9.92
N TRP A 132 -8.74 11.62 9.64
CA TRP A 132 -8.41 10.53 10.55
C TRP A 132 -6.89 10.50 10.82
N PHE A 133 -6.50 10.00 12.00
CA PHE A 133 -5.10 9.86 12.42
C PHE A 133 -4.30 11.17 12.51
N GLY A 134 -4.98 12.32 12.62
CA GLY A 134 -4.34 13.64 12.69
C GLY A 134 -3.84 14.14 11.34
N LEU A 135 -4.31 13.55 10.24
CA LEU A 135 -4.02 13.99 8.88
C LEU A 135 -4.72 15.32 8.58
N PRO A 136 -4.12 16.21 7.77
CA PRO A 136 -4.81 17.37 7.24
C PRO A 136 -6.09 16.96 6.52
N GLN A 137 -7.19 17.65 6.80
CA GLN A 137 -8.46 17.38 6.13
C GLN A 137 -8.41 17.88 4.69
N PHE A 138 -8.63 16.96 3.75
CA PHE A 138 -8.71 17.29 2.33
C PHE A 138 -10.13 17.04 1.82
N PRO A 139 -10.84 18.08 1.33
CA PRO A 139 -12.17 17.88 0.77
C PRO A 139 -12.12 16.95 -0.44
N VAL A 140 -13.12 16.07 -0.54
CA VAL A 140 -13.21 15.13 -1.67
C VAL A 140 -13.51 15.91 -2.95
N SER A 141 -12.56 15.91 -3.88
CA SER A 141 -12.72 16.56 -5.18
C SER A 141 -13.49 15.69 -6.16
N LYS A 142 -14.21 16.32 -7.11
CA LYS A 142 -14.90 15.61 -8.21
C LYS A 142 -13.94 14.74 -9.02
N GLN A 143 -12.69 15.19 -9.21
CA GLN A 143 -11.66 14.43 -9.92
C GLN A 143 -11.26 13.16 -9.18
N ARG A 144 -11.19 13.20 -7.84
CA ARG A 144 -10.89 12.01 -7.02
C ARG A 144 -12.02 10.98 -7.11
N LEU A 145 -13.27 11.43 -7.09
CA LEU A 145 -14.43 10.56 -7.30
C LEU A 145 -14.44 9.93 -8.70
N LEU A 146 -14.13 10.71 -9.73
CA LEU A 146 -14.01 10.20 -11.09
C LEU A 146 -12.89 9.16 -11.20
N GLY A 147 -11.73 9.41 -10.61
CA GLY A 147 -10.62 8.45 -10.55
C GLY A 147 -11.02 7.14 -9.86
N LEU A 148 -11.74 7.23 -8.73
CA LEU A 148 -12.25 6.05 -8.04
C LEU A 148 -13.24 5.26 -8.90
N ALA A 149 -14.15 5.95 -9.61
CA ALA A 149 -15.09 5.31 -10.54
C ALA A 149 -14.35 4.58 -11.68
N LEU A 150 -13.30 5.17 -12.23
CA LEU A 150 -12.47 4.53 -13.27
C LEU A 150 -11.73 3.29 -12.74
N VAL A 151 -11.23 3.33 -11.50
CA VAL A 151 -10.61 2.16 -10.87
C VAL A 151 -11.62 1.04 -10.68
N ILE A 152 -12.83 1.34 -10.19
CA ILE A 152 -13.90 0.35 -10.05
C ILE A 152 -14.27 -0.24 -11.41
N LEU A 153 -14.38 0.58 -12.46
CA LEU A 153 -14.61 0.08 -13.82
C LEU A 153 -13.48 -0.86 -14.27
N GLY A 154 -12.23 -0.50 -14.01
CA GLY A 154 -11.08 -1.37 -14.28
C GLY A 154 -11.17 -2.71 -13.56
N VAL A 155 -11.60 -2.72 -12.28
CA VAL A 155 -11.84 -3.96 -11.52
C VAL A 155 -12.92 -4.82 -12.18
N VAL A 156 -14.05 -4.21 -12.59
CA VAL A 156 -15.13 -4.92 -13.28
C VAL A 156 -14.62 -5.55 -14.58
N LEU A 157 -13.87 -4.80 -15.39
CA LEU A 157 -13.31 -5.33 -16.64
C LEU A 157 -12.36 -6.50 -16.39
N VAL A 158 -11.51 -6.44 -15.36
CA VAL A 158 -10.61 -7.56 -15.00
C VAL A 158 -11.38 -8.75 -14.42
N ALA A 159 -12.49 -8.52 -13.72
CA ALA A 159 -13.28 -9.58 -13.12
C ALA A 159 -14.07 -10.39 -14.17
N PHE A 160 -14.44 -9.78 -15.30
CA PHE A 160 -15.29 -10.38 -16.33
C PHE A 160 -14.60 -10.58 -17.69
N GLY A 161 -13.33 -10.20 -17.83
CA GLY A 161 -12.51 -10.41 -19.02
C GLY A 161 -11.62 -11.61 -18.89
#